data_AF-A0A6B3E1R7-F1
#
_entry.id   AF-A0A6B3E1R7-F1
#
_cell.length_a   1.000
_cell.length_b   1.000
_cell.length_c   1.000
_cell.angle_alpha   90.00
_cell.angle_beta   90.00
_cell.angle_gamma   90.00
#
_symmetry.space_group_name_H-M   'P 1'
#
loop_
_entity.id
_entity.type
_entity.pdbx_description
1 polymer ?
#
loop_
_entity_poly.entity_id
_entity_poly.type
_entity_poly.pdbx_seq_one_letter_code
_entity_poly.pdbx_strand_id
1 'polypeptide(L)'
;MDKVVDSAARAVADVPDGAVLAVGGFGLCGIPSTLIGALVEAGTSGLRVVSNNCGVDDYGLGLLLRAGRIARMTSSYVGENKEFARQYLAGELEVELTPQGTLAERLRAGGAGIPAFYTPAGVGTQVETGGLPWRYAPDGSVAVASPPKEVREFGDRRHLLEEAITADFALVRAEVADRHGNCVFHAAARNFNPLCAMAGLVTVVEAERIVAAGELPPDAVHLPGVYVDRVVAVDTSLDKRVERRTVRPRPAGAGPAGAGPGGGGPAGGAPAGDASASGASAGGDGHTRTAATPAAGTTPATADTDGSTTAAAPRTATEEN
;
A
#
# COMPACT_ATOMS: atom_id res chain seq x y z
N MET A 1 17.42 18.15 19.65
CA MET A 1 16.05 17.61 19.80
C MET A 1 16.19 16.11 19.93
N ASP A 2 15.49 15.44 20.84
CA ASP A 2 15.50 13.98 20.91
C ASP A 2 14.05 13.49 20.83
N LYS A 3 13.75 12.69 19.81
CA LYS A 3 12.40 12.20 19.52
C LYS A 3 12.19 10.75 19.96
N VAL A 4 13.20 10.12 20.55
CA VAL A 4 13.10 8.72 20.98
C VAL A 4 12.18 8.62 22.19
N VAL A 5 11.24 7.67 22.14
CA VAL A 5 10.32 7.35 23.23
C VAL A 5 10.58 5.93 23.75
N ASP A 6 10.42 5.75 25.06
CA ASP A 6 10.89 4.54 25.76
C ASP A 6 10.09 3.26 25.43
N SER A 7 8.86 3.40 24.93
CA SER A 7 8.01 2.25 24.61
C SER A 7 6.92 2.58 23.60
N ALA A 8 6.45 1.56 22.88
CA ALA A 8 5.35 1.70 21.93
C ALA A 8 4.04 2.10 22.62
N ALA A 9 3.77 1.57 23.82
CA ALA A 9 2.62 1.97 24.64
C ALA A 9 2.61 3.47 24.94
N ARG A 10 3.77 4.05 25.32
CA ARG A 10 3.89 5.51 25.50
C ARG A 10 3.77 6.27 24.19
N ALA A 11 4.25 5.70 23.10
CA ALA A 11 4.22 6.32 21.77
C ALA A 11 2.80 6.52 21.22
N VAL A 12 1.83 5.70 21.64
CA VAL A 12 0.44 5.73 21.17
C VAL A 12 -0.58 6.10 22.26
N ALA A 13 -0.13 6.46 23.46
CA ALA A 13 -0.98 6.64 24.64
C ALA A 13 -2.05 7.75 24.52
N ASP A 14 -1.84 8.71 23.62
CA ASP A 14 -2.69 9.86 23.38
C ASP A 14 -3.53 9.73 22.11
N VAL A 15 -3.57 8.57 21.46
CA VAL A 15 -4.46 8.31 20.33
C VAL A 15 -5.90 8.14 20.86
N PRO A 16 -6.82 9.07 20.58
CA PRO A 16 -8.18 9.00 21.09
C PRO A 16 -9.02 7.98 20.30
N ASP A 17 -10.14 7.55 20.89
CA ASP A 17 -11.19 6.86 20.14
C ASP A 17 -11.65 7.74 18.96
N GLY A 18 -11.96 7.11 17.83
CA GLY A 18 -12.42 7.83 16.63
C GLY A 18 -11.32 8.47 15.78
N ALA A 19 -10.05 8.39 16.20
CA ALA A 19 -8.93 9.01 15.49
C ALA A 19 -8.80 8.53 14.04
N VAL A 20 -8.38 9.44 13.17
CA VAL A 20 -7.94 9.13 11.81
C VAL A 20 -6.47 8.73 11.83
N LEU A 21 -6.18 7.51 11.36
CA LEU A 21 -4.82 6.95 11.33
C LEU A 21 -4.35 6.78 9.89
N ALA A 22 -3.18 7.31 9.54
CA ALA A 22 -2.45 6.94 8.32
C ALA A 22 -1.41 5.86 8.65
N VAL A 23 -1.58 4.65 8.13
CA VAL A 23 -0.74 3.50 8.51
C VAL A 23 0.06 3.03 7.30
N GLY A 24 1.38 3.00 7.44
CA GLY A 24 2.29 2.57 6.39
C GLY A 24 2.29 1.06 6.13
N GLY A 25 2.88 0.66 5.00
CA GLY A 25 3.04 -0.74 4.60
C GLY A 25 2.34 -1.09 3.28
N PHE A 26 2.69 -2.27 2.76
CA PHE A 26 2.09 -2.88 1.58
C PHE A 26 1.95 -4.39 1.80
N GLY A 27 0.72 -4.90 1.87
CA GLY A 27 0.47 -6.24 2.40
C GLY A 27 1.04 -6.37 3.82
N LEU A 28 2.01 -7.25 4.01
CA LEU A 28 2.79 -7.39 5.26
C LEU A 28 4.19 -6.75 5.21
N CYS A 29 4.55 -6.10 4.10
CA CYS A 29 5.87 -5.51 3.90
C CYS A 29 5.94 -4.08 4.43
N GLY A 30 6.81 -3.83 5.42
CA GLY A 30 7.00 -2.49 5.99
C GLY A 30 5.83 -2.01 6.83
N ILE A 31 5.07 -2.92 7.45
CA ILE A 31 3.97 -2.58 8.37
C ILE A 31 4.51 -2.25 9.77
N PRO A 32 3.93 -1.28 10.49
CA PRO A 32 4.36 -0.90 11.83
C PRO A 32 3.80 -1.83 12.92
N SER A 33 4.23 -3.10 12.94
CA SER A 33 3.65 -4.15 13.78
C SER A 33 3.70 -3.87 15.28
N THR A 34 4.77 -3.23 15.77
CA THR A 34 4.95 -2.90 17.21
C THR A 34 3.93 -1.86 17.64
N LEU A 35 3.76 -0.80 16.82
CA LEU A 35 2.80 0.27 17.07
C LEU A 35 1.35 -0.23 16.95
N ILE A 36 1.07 -1.11 15.99
CA ILE A 36 -0.25 -1.73 15.86
C ILE A 36 -0.55 -2.58 17.09
N GLY A 37 0.39 -3.39 17.57
CA GLY A 37 0.24 -4.16 18.80
C GLY A 37 -0.05 -3.28 20.02
N ALA A 38 0.69 -2.18 20.18
CA ALA A 38 0.48 -1.23 21.26
C ALA A 38 -0.92 -0.58 21.21
N LEU A 39 -1.46 -0.30 20.02
CA LEU A 39 -2.84 0.21 19.89
C LEU A 39 -3.89 -0.84 20.24
N VAL A 40 -3.66 -2.11 19.88
CA VAL A 40 -4.55 -3.21 20.29
C VAL A 40 -4.60 -3.31 21.82
N GLU A 41 -3.44 -3.22 22.48
CA GLU A 41 -3.34 -3.24 23.95
C GLU A 41 -3.96 -2.00 24.61
N ALA A 42 -3.80 -0.81 24.00
CA ALA A 42 -4.42 0.42 24.48
C ALA A 42 -5.97 0.37 24.43
N GLY A 43 -6.52 -0.47 23.56
CA GLY A 43 -7.97 -0.66 23.45
C GLY A 43 -8.71 0.47 22.72
N THR A 44 -7.99 1.39 22.09
CA THR A 44 -8.57 2.47 21.28
C THR A 44 -9.43 1.90 20.15
N SER A 45 -10.57 2.53 19.90
CA SER A 45 -11.65 2.02 19.06
C SER A 45 -12.28 3.10 18.18
N GLY A 46 -13.21 2.70 17.31
CA GLY A 46 -13.86 3.62 16.37
C GLY A 46 -12.90 4.20 15.32
N LEU A 47 -11.73 3.59 15.12
CA LEU A 47 -10.64 4.13 14.31
C LEU A 47 -11.02 4.25 12.85
N ARG A 48 -10.60 5.34 12.21
CA ARG A 48 -10.75 5.58 10.78
C ARG A 48 -9.37 5.43 10.14
N VAL A 49 -9.11 4.30 9.52
CA VAL A 49 -7.77 3.92 9.09
C VAL A 49 -7.59 4.09 7.59
N VAL A 50 -6.58 4.85 7.21
CA VAL A 50 -6.09 5.02 5.86
C VAL A 50 -4.84 4.17 5.69
N SER A 51 -4.94 3.12 4.88
CA SER A 51 -3.83 2.18 4.63
C SER A 51 -4.06 1.48 3.31
N ASN A 52 -2.98 1.11 2.61
CA ASN A 52 -3.10 0.40 1.34
C ASN A 52 -3.90 -0.91 1.48
N ASN A 53 -3.65 -1.65 2.56
CA ASN A 53 -4.27 -2.94 2.88
C ASN A 53 -4.59 -3.03 4.38
N CYS A 54 -5.44 -3.97 4.78
CA CYS A 54 -5.78 -4.24 6.18
C CYS A 54 -4.99 -5.45 6.75
N GLY A 55 -3.76 -5.66 6.29
CA GLY A 55 -2.94 -6.82 6.68
C GLY A 55 -3.63 -8.16 6.37
N VAL A 56 -3.37 -9.16 7.20
CA VAL A 56 -4.07 -10.45 7.19
C VAL A 56 -4.79 -10.66 8.52
N ASP A 57 -5.74 -11.58 8.52
CA ASP A 57 -6.52 -12.03 9.67
C ASP A 57 -5.82 -11.94 11.05
N ASP A 58 -4.60 -12.46 11.19
CA ASP A 58 -3.85 -12.55 12.45
C ASP A 58 -2.61 -11.65 12.53
N TYR A 59 -2.43 -10.68 11.62
CA TYR A 59 -1.22 -9.85 11.58
C TYR A 59 -1.42 -8.47 10.95
N GLY A 60 -0.71 -7.47 11.48
CA GLY A 60 -0.88 -6.07 11.07
C GLY A 60 -2.25 -5.54 11.46
N LEU A 61 -2.86 -4.69 10.61
CA LEU A 61 -4.15 -4.05 10.88
C LEU A 61 -5.31 -5.04 11.09
N GLY A 62 -5.17 -6.29 10.63
CA GLY A 62 -6.14 -7.35 10.88
C GLY A 62 -6.35 -7.64 12.38
N LEU A 63 -5.38 -7.32 13.24
CA LEU A 63 -5.52 -7.43 14.69
C LEU A 63 -6.55 -6.43 15.25
N LEU A 64 -6.46 -5.16 14.84
CA LEU A 64 -7.42 -4.11 15.22
C LEU A 64 -8.81 -4.39 14.63
N LEU A 65 -8.85 -4.89 13.40
CA LEU A 65 -10.09 -5.29 12.74
C LEU A 65 -10.79 -6.42 13.51
N ARG A 66 -10.09 -7.51 13.83
CA ARG A 66 -10.64 -8.63 14.61
C ARG A 66 -11.12 -8.21 16.01
N ALA A 67 -10.46 -7.23 16.61
CA ALA A 67 -10.87 -6.66 17.89
C ALA A 67 -12.08 -5.70 17.77
N GLY A 68 -12.65 -5.48 16.58
CA GLY A 68 -13.78 -4.58 16.35
C GLY A 68 -13.43 -3.11 16.56
N ARG A 69 -12.15 -2.73 16.40
CA ARG A 69 -11.65 -1.39 16.73
C ARG A 69 -11.64 -0.42 15.55
N ILE A 70 -11.87 -0.90 14.33
CA ILE A 70 -11.86 -0.09 13.11
C ILE A 70 -13.31 0.18 12.67
N ALA A 71 -13.70 1.45 12.61
CA ALA A 71 -15.00 1.88 12.09
C ALA A 71 -14.98 2.11 10.58
N ARG A 72 -13.84 2.58 10.03
CA ARG A 72 -13.69 2.83 8.59
C ARG A 72 -12.31 2.44 8.09
N MET A 73 -12.26 1.84 6.91
CA MET A 73 -11.04 1.60 6.13
C MET A 73 -11.09 2.38 4.82
N THR A 74 -10.12 3.25 4.57
CA THR A 74 -9.86 3.81 3.24
C THR A 74 -8.64 3.10 2.66
N SER A 75 -8.87 2.24 1.67
CA SER A 75 -7.87 1.29 1.16
C SER A 75 -7.96 1.09 -0.33
N SER A 76 -6.88 0.63 -0.94
CA SER A 76 -6.88 0.28 -2.37
C SER A 76 -7.27 -1.16 -2.63
N TYR A 77 -6.93 -2.04 -1.70
CA TYR A 77 -7.19 -3.46 -1.83
C TYR A 77 -7.35 -4.12 -0.47
N VAL A 78 -8.47 -4.80 -0.28
CA VAL A 78 -8.87 -5.40 1.00
C VAL A 78 -8.28 -6.80 1.21
N GLY A 79 -7.80 -7.46 0.14
CA GLY A 79 -7.02 -8.69 0.23
C GLY A 79 -7.78 -9.95 0.65
N GLU A 80 -7.02 -10.93 1.13
CA GLU A 80 -7.47 -12.25 1.62
C GLU A 80 -7.83 -12.22 3.12
N ASN A 81 -8.50 -11.16 3.59
CA ASN A 81 -8.95 -11.04 4.97
C ASN A 81 -10.44 -11.40 5.07
N LYS A 82 -10.74 -12.59 5.62
CA LYS A 82 -12.12 -13.10 5.68
C LYS A 82 -12.96 -12.31 6.69
N GLU A 83 -12.34 -11.89 7.78
CA GLU A 83 -13.00 -11.07 8.79
C GLU A 83 -13.36 -9.70 8.23
N PHE A 84 -12.50 -9.12 7.39
CA PHE A 84 -12.79 -7.88 6.68
C PHE A 84 -14.05 -8.01 5.83
N ALA A 85 -14.11 -9.05 4.98
CA ALA A 85 -15.27 -9.26 4.12
C ALA A 85 -16.54 -9.50 4.95
N ARG A 86 -16.43 -10.25 6.07
CA ARG A 86 -17.55 -10.48 6.98
C ARG A 86 -18.06 -9.19 7.60
N GLN A 87 -17.21 -8.37 8.22
CA GLN A 87 -17.61 -7.11 8.86
C GLN A 87 -18.18 -6.11 7.86
N TYR A 88 -17.57 -6.00 6.68
CA TYR A 88 -18.06 -5.11 5.63
C TYR A 88 -19.47 -5.51 5.16
N LEU A 89 -19.67 -6.80 4.81
CA LEU A 89 -20.97 -7.30 4.35
C LEU A 89 -22.04 -7.31 5.45
N ALA A 90 -21.64 -7.42 6.72
CA ALA A 90 -22.54 -7.31 7.87
C ALA A 90 -22.91 -5.85 8.25
N GLY A 91 -22.27 -4.86 7.61
CA GLY A 91 -22.49 -3.44 7.93
C GLY A 91 -21.81 -2.96 9.21
N GLU A 92 -20.85 -3.72 9.73
CA GLU A 92 -20.03 -3.40 10.90
C GLU A 92 -18.85 -2.49 10.56
N LEU A 93 -18.37 -2.54 9.31
CA LEU A 93 -17.23 -1.77 8.81
C LEU A 93 -17.61 -0.90 7.61
N GLU A 94 -17.19 0.36 7.62
CA GLU A 94 -17.25 1.23 6.44
C GLU A 94 -15.97 1.10 5.60
N VAL A 95 -16.09 1.02 4.27
CA VAL A 95 -14.99 0.78 3.35
C VAL A 95 -15.04 1.77 2.18
N GLU A 96 -14.02 2.61 2.08
CA GLU A 96 -13.78 3.45 0.91
C GLU A 96 -12.68 2.84 0.04
N LEU A 97 -13.09 2.16 -1.03
CA LEU A 97 -12.16 1.65 -2.04
C LEU A 97 -11.63 2.80 -2.91
N THR A 98 -10.31 3.04 -2.82
CA THR A 98 -9.63 4.13 -3.52
C THR A 98 -8.54 3.56 -4.44
N PRO A 99 -8.47 3.94 -5.73
CA PRO A 99 -7.37 3.51 -6.59
C PRO A 99 -6.00 3.76 -5.93
N GLN A 100 -5.09 2.78 -5.96
CA GLN A 100 -3.86 2.84 -5.16
C GLN A 100 -3.01 4.10 -5.43
N GLY A 101 -2.87 4.48 -6.71
CA GLY A 101 -2.14 5.70 -7.08
C GLY A 101 -2.82 6.96 -6.56
N THR A 102 -4.15 7.01 -6.59
CA THR A 102 -4.94 8.09 -5.99
C THR A 102 -4.76 8.13 -4.47
N LEU A 103 -4.80 6.99 -3.78
CA LEU A 103 -4.58 6.92 -2.33
C LEU A 103 -3.21 7.49 -1.95
N ALA A 104 -2.17 7.08 -2.68
CA ALA A 104 -0.81 7.59 -2.49
C ALA A 104 -0.74 9.11 -2.71
N GLU A 105 -1.33 9.62 -3.79
CA GLU A 105 -1.27 11.06 -4.09
C GLU A 105 -2.13 11.88 -3.13
N ARG A 106 -3.27 11.36 -2.63
CA ARG A 106 -4.07 12.02 -1.58
C ARG A 106 -3.30 12.20 -0.28
N LEU A 107 -2.53 11.19 0.15
CA LEU A 107 -1.63 11.29 1.31
C LEU A 107 -0.49 12.29 1.05
N ARG A 108 0.13 12.22 -0.14
CA ARG A 108 1.19 13.15 -0.55
C ARG A 108 0.69 14.61 -0.56
N ALA A 109 -0.49 14.84 -1.11
CA ALA A 109 -1.13 16.15 -1.19
C ALA A 109 -1.41 16.71 0.20
N GLY A 110 -1.91 15.88 1.12
CA GLY A 110 -2.14 16.26 2.52
C GLY A 110 -0.87 16.75 3.20
N GLY A 111 0.21 15.98 3.12
CA GLY A 111 1.50 16.39 3.69
C GLY A 111 2.18 17.57 2.99
N ALA A 112 1.77 17.89 1.76
CA ALA A 112 2.28 19.03 1.00
C ALA A 112 1.40 20.29 1.11
N GLY A 113 0.30 20.25 1.88
CA GLY A 113 -0.64 21.37 1.99
C GLY A 113 -1.44 21.66 0.72
N ILE A 114 -1.62 20.65 -0.15
CA ILE A 114 -2.42 20.74 -1.37
C ILE A 114 -3.80 20.16 -1.05
N PRO A 115 -4.88 20.97 -0.99
CA PRO A 115 -6.18 20.50 -0.50
C PRO A 115 -6.87 19.52 -1.45
N ALA A 116 -6.63 19.64 -2.76
CA ALA A 116 -7.17 18.73 -3.76
C ALA A 116 -6.34 18.76 -5.06
N PHE A 117 -6.45 17.71 -5.87
CA PHE A 117 -5.80 17.59 -7.18
C PHE A 117 -6.70 16.83 -8.16
N TYR A 118 -6.37 16.90 -9.46
CA TYR A 118 -7.08 16.17 -10.50
C TYR A 118 -6.29 14.95 -10.99
N THR A 119 -6.95 13.82 -11.23
CA THR A 119 -6.34 12.59 -11.76
C THR A 119 -7.28 11.87 -12.74
N PRO A 120 -6.78 11.23 -13.81
CA PRO A 120 -7.63 10.44 -14.70
C PRO A 120 -8.05 9.09 -14.08
N ALA A 121 -7.47 8.69 -12.95
CA ALA A 121 -7.78 7.43 -12.30
C ALA A 121 -9.23 7.38 -11.82
N GLY A 122 -9.99 6.36 -12.26
CA GLY A 122 -11.40 6.17 -11.88
C GLY A 122 -12.41 6.79 -12.84
N VAL A 123 -11.97 7.53 -13.87
CA VAL A 123 -12.87 8.08 -14.90
C VAL A 123 -13.64 6.96 -15.60
N GLY A 124 -14.94 7.14 -15.79
CA GLY A 124 -15.87 6.19 -16.40
C GLY A 124 -16.26 5.02 -15.49
N THR A 125 -15.93 5.08 -14.20
CA THR A 125 -16.23 4.01 -13.23
C THR A 125 -17.13 4.52 -12.10
N GLN A 126 -17.54 3.65 -11.18
CA GLN A 126 -18.30 4.05 -9.99
C GLN A 126 -17.49 4.93 -9.02
N VAL A 127 -16.17 5.04 -9.20
CA VAL A 127 -15.36 6.06 -8.49
C VAL A 127 -15.74 7.48 -8.96
N GLU A 128 -16.04 7.65 -10.26
CA GLU A 128 -16.53 8.92 -10.83
C GLU A 128 -17.99 9.15 -10.48
N THR A 129 -18.86 8.18 -10.81
CA THR A 129 -20.31 8.36 -10.75
C THR A 129 -20.90 8.25 -9.35
N GLY A 130 -20.12 7.76 -8.39
CA GLY A 130 -20.61 7.40 -7.07
C GLY A 130 -21.42 6.10 -7.07
N GLY A 131 -22.02 5.80 -5.91
CA GLY A 131 -22.86 4.62 -5.71
C GLY A 131 -22.12 3.36 -5.26
N LEU A 132 -20.81 3.40 -5.05
CA LEU A 132 -20.10 2.28 -4.42
C LEU A 132 -20.59 2.14 -2.97
N PRO A 133 -20.98 0.94 -2.52
CA PRO A 133 -21.35 0.75 -1.11
C PRO A 133 -20.12 1.05 -0.25
N TRP A 134 -20.18 2.11 0.54
CA TRP A 134 -19.21 2.33 1.61
C TRP A 134 -19.62 1.55 2.85
N ARG A 135 -20.91 1.38 3.10
CA ARG A 135 -21.40 0.57 4.21
C ARG A 135 -22.71 -0.11 3.83
N TYR A 136 -22.85 -1.38 4.19
CA TYR A 136 -24.12 -2.10 4.10
C TYR A 136 -24.95 -1.93 5.37
N ALA A 137 -26.26 -2.07 5.24
CA ALA A 137 -27.17 -2.27 6.36
C ALA A 137 -27.26 -3.78 6.70
N PRO A 138 -27.74 -4.15 7.91
CA PRO A 138 -27.89 -5.55 8.30
C PRO A 138 -28.80 -6.39 7.38
N ASP A 139 -29.68 -5.74 6.60
CA ASP A 139 -30.55 -6.39 5.62
C ASP A 139 -29.89 -6.59 4.23
N GLY A 140 -28.62 -6.20 4.09
CA GLY A 140 -27.85 -6.27 2.84
C GLY A 140 -28.07 -5.10 1.88
N SER A 141 -28.92 -4.12 2.22
CA SER A 141 -29.06 -2.89 1.44
C SER A 141 -27.86 -1.96 1.66
N VAL A 142 -27.68 -0.97 0.77
CA VAL A 142 -26.59 0.02 0.90
C VAL A 142 -27.01 1.09 1.90
N ALA A 143 -26.37 1.12 3.07
CA ALA A 143 -26.61 2.13 4.10
C ALA A 143 -25.90 3.46 3.79
N VAL A 144 -24.67 3.38 3.26
CA VAL A 144 -23.87 4.54 2.85
C VAL A 144 -23.28 4.24 1.49
N ALA A 145 -23.56 5.11 0.52
CA ALA A 145 -23.00 5.04 -0.83
C ALA A 145 -21.94 6.12 -1.03
N SER A 146 -20.93 5.84 -1.86
CA SER A 146 -19.92 6.82 -2.23
C SER A 146 -20.54 7.99 -3.02
N PRO A 147 -20.12 9.23 -2.76
CA PRO A 147 -20.57 10.36 -3.56
C PRO A 147 -19.95 10.30 -4.97
N PRO A 148 -20.59 10.95 -5.96
CA PRO A 148 -19.92 11.24 -7.24
C PRO A 148 -18.76 12.23 -7.02
N LYS A 149 -17.80 12.23 -7.93
CA LYS A 149 -16.66 13.17 -7.91
C LYS A 149 -16.84 14.25 -8.96
N GLU A 150 -16.29 15.44 -8.68
CA GLU A 150 -16.22 16.51 -9.68
C GLU A 150 -15.34 16.05 -10.86
N VAL A 151 -15.82 16.29 -12.08
CA VAL A 151 -15.09 15.99 -13.32
C VAL A 151 -14.70 17.28 -14.01
N ARG A 152 -13.44 17.36 -14.45
CA ARG A 152 -12.95 18.47 -15.27
C ARG A 152 -12.15 17.96 -16.46
N GLU A 153 -12.31 18.63 -17.60
CA GLU A 153 -11.51 18.37 -18.80
C GLU A 153 -10.27 19.25 -18.84
N PHE A 154 -9.14 18.62 -19.13
CA PHE A 154 -7.86 19.28 -19.41
C PHE A 154 -7.35 18.73 -20.74
N GLY A 155 -7.37 19.55 -21.78
CA GLY A 155 -7.12 19.09 -23.14
C GLY A 155 -8.21 18.14 -23.63
N ASP A 156 -7.84 16.94 -24.06
CA ASP A 156 -8.74 15.88 -24.55
C ASP A 156 -9.08 14.81 -23.49
N ARG A 157 -8.71 15.05 -22.22
CA ARG A 157 -8.86 14.07 -21.14
C ARG A 157 -9.68 14.60 -19.97
N ARG A 158 -10.63 13.78 -19.53
CA ARG A 158 -11.39 13.97 -18.28
C ARG A 158 -10.55 13.55 -17.07
N HIS A 159 -10.71 14.26 -15.97
CA HIS A 159 -10.05 14.00 -14.70
C HIS A 159 -11.03 14.16 -13.55
N LEU A 160 -10.86 13.37 -12.49
CA LEU A 160 -11.63 13.45 -11.25
C LEU A 160 -10.89 14.34 -10.24
N LEU A 161 -11.64 15.18 -9.54
CA LEU A 161 -11.14 15.89 -8.36
C LEU A 161 -11.02 14.90 -7.19
N GLU A 162 -9.85 14.89 -6.55
CA GLU A 162 -9.56 14.09 -5.37
C GLU A 162 -9.08 15.00 -4.24
N GLU A 163 -9.71 14.87 -3.07
CA GLU A 163 -9.34 15.62 -1.88
C GLU A 163 -8.18 14.95 -1.14
N ALA A 164 -7.28 15.78 -0.62
CA ALA A 164 -6.16 15.31 0.19
C ALA A 164 -6.61 14.58 1.45
N ILE A 165 -5.76 13.68 1.90
CA ILE A 165 -5.92 12.98 3.18
C ILE A 165 -4.90 13.55 4.16
N THR A 166 -5.38 14.05 5.28
CA THR A 166 -4.61 14.25 6.50
C THR A 166 -5.13 13.30 7.57
N ALA A 167 -4.27 12.94 8.53
CA ALA A 167 -4.59 12.04 9.63
C ALA A 167 -4.18 12.67 10.97
N ASP A 168 -4.89 12.32 12.04
CA ASP A 168 -4.53 12.76 13.39
C ASP A 168 -3.19 12.14 13.79
N PHE A 169 -2.99 10.86 13.46
CA PHE A 169 -1.74 10.15 13.69
C PHE A 169 -1.28 9.40 12.44
N ALA A 170 0.04 9.32 12.26
CA ALA A 170 0.65 8.41 11.30
C ALA A 170 1.52 7.38 12.01
N LEU A 171 1.35 6.11 11.65
CA LEU A 171 2.15 4.98 12.16
C LEU A 171 2.95 4.40 11.01
N VAL A 172 4.28 4.42 11.11
CA VAL A 172 5.17 4.03 10.02
C VAL A 172 6.34 3.22 10.51
N ARG A 173 6.92 2.41 9.62
CA ARG A 173 8.10 1.58 9.90
C ARG A 173 9.29 1.99 9.05
N ALA A 174 10.43 2.18 9.69
CA ALA A 174 11.72 2.46 9.07
C ALA A 174 12.75 1.35 9.36
N GLU A 175 13.77 1.24 8.51
CA GLU A 175 14.93 0.38 8.78
C GLU A 175 15.83 1.05 9.82
N VAL A 176 16.16 2.31 9.59
CA VAL A 176 17.00 3.11 10.47
C VAL A 176 16.32 4.46 10.72
N ALA A 177 16.30 4.91 11.96
CA ALA A 177 15.97 6.28 12.33
C ALA A 177 17.08 6.87 13.20
N ASP A 178 17.39 8.15 13.06
CA ASP A 178 18.22 8.85 14.05
C ASP A 178 17.37 9.49 15.16
N ARG A 179 18.03 10.00 16.22
CA ARG A 179 17.36 10.67 17.34
C ARG A 179 16.62 11.96 16.96
N HIS A 180 16.89 12.54 15.78
CA HIS A 180 16.18 13.70 15.25
C HIS A 180 14.96 13.32 14.41
N GLY A 181 14.74 12.02 14.16
CA GLY A 181 13.64 11.47 13.38
C GLY A 181 13.94 11.29 11.89
N ASN A 182 15.18 11.52 11.44
CA ASN A 182 15.52 11.25 10.03
C ASN A 182 15.46 9.75 9.79
N CYS A 183 14.78 9.32 8.71
CA CYS A 183 14.54 7.91 8.46
C CYS A 183 15.14 7.43 7.13
N VAL A 184 15.63 6.20 7.16
CA VAL A 184 16.04 5.39 6.01
C VAL A 184 15.16 4.14 5.98
N PHE A 185 14.74 3.74 4.78
CA PHE A 185 13.83 2.61 4.55
C PHE A 185 14.53 1.59 3.67
N HIS A 186 14.29 0.31 3.96
CA HIS A 186 14.89 -0.80 3.22
C HIS A 186 14.04 -1.21 2.02
N ALA A 187 14.62 -1.16 0.82
CA ALA A 187 14.04 -1.75 -0.39
C ALA A 187 12.53 -1.42 -0.57
N ALA A 188 11.69 -2.44 -0.80
CA ALA A 188 10.25 -2.30 -1.02
C ALA A 188 9.43 -2.01 0.25
N ALA A 189 10.03 -2.10 1.44
CA ALA A 189 9.37 -1.75 2.70
C ALA A 189 9.14 -0.23 2.83
N ARG A 190 9.74 0.59 1.95
CA ARG A 190 9.49 2.03 1.88
C ARG A 190 8.03 2.35 1.55
N ASN A 191 7.50 1.77 0.48
CA ASN A 191 6.11 1.89 0.00
C ASN A 191 5.33 3.16 0.47
N PHE A 192 4.26 3.00 1.25
CA PHE A 192 3.41 4.07 1.76
C PHE A 192 3.97 4.78 2.98
N ASN A 193 5.01 4.25 3.64
CA ASN A 193 5.51 4.79 4.91
C ASN A 193 5.85 6.30 4.85
N PRO A 194 6.62 6.82 3.88
CA PRO A 194 6.86 8.26 3.79
C PRO A 194 5.58 9.08 3.57
N LEU A 195 4.64 8.58 2.76
CA LEU A 195 3.41 9.30 2.44
C LEU A 195 2.48 9.40 3.65
N CYS A 196 2.34 8.30 4.40
CA CYS A 196 1.59 8.31 5.65
C CYS A 196 2.23 9.24 6.67
N ALA A 197 3.55 9.20 6.84
CA ALA A 197 4.28 10.09 7.76
C ALA A 197 4.07 11.57 7.46
N MET A 198 4.10 11.97 6.17
CA MET A 198 3.87 13.37 5.81
C MET A 198 2.42 13.81 6.05
N ALA A 199 1.46 12.90 5.97
CA ALA A 199 0.03 13.20 6.12
C ALA A 199 -0.45 13.23 7.59
N GLY A 200 0.36 12.78 8.55
CA GLY A 200 0.01 12.75 9.97
C GLY A 200 0.28 14.08 10.68
N LEU A 201 -0.64 14.49 11.54
CA LEU A 201 -0.41 15.59 12.48
C LEU A 201 0.59 15.20 13.57
N VAL A 202 0.52 13.95 14.04
CA VAL A 202 1.51 13.33 14.92
C VAL A 202 2.04 12.04 14.28
N THR A 203 3.31 12.02 13.93
CA THR A 203 3.94 10.86 13.28
C THR A 203 4.80 10.07 14.24
N VAL A 204 4.48 8.78 14.35
CA VAL A 204 5.19 7.80 15.16
C VAL A 204 5.89 6.79 14.24
N VAL A 205 7.21 6.76 14.31
CA VAL A 205 8.06 5.82 13.57
C VAL A 205 8.50 4.70 14.49
N GLU A 206 8.25 3.45 14.12
CA GLU A 206 9.03 2.32 14.64
C GLU A 206 10.27 2.08 13.76
N ALA A 207 11.44 1.96 14.35
CA ALA A 207 12.70 1.76 13.64
C ALA A 207 13.41 0.49 14.12
N GLU A 208 13.95 -0.30 13.19
CA GLU A 208 14.72 -1.50 13.53
C GLU A 208 16.06 -1.17 14.17
N ARG A 209 16.65 -0.04 13.76
CA ARG A 209 17.86 0.52 14.33
C ARG A 209 17.66 2.00 14.63
N ILE A 210 17.95 2.41 15.85
CA ILE A 210 18.02 3.81 16.23
C ILE A 210 19.49 4.20 16.39
N VAL A 211 19.94 5.19 15.63
CA VAL A 211 21.34 5.67 15.62
C VAL A 211 21.47 7.08 16.21
N ALA A 212 22.68 7.51 16.54
CA ALA A 212 22.88 8.88 16.99
C ALA A 212 22.63 9.88 15.86
N ALA A 213 22.26 11.11 16.24
CA ALA A 213 22.12 12.20 15.28
C ALA A 213 23.47 12.46 14.56
N GLY A 214 23.42 12.56 13.24
CA GLY A 214 24.61 12.75 12.40
C GLY A 214 25.26 11.46 11.89
N GLU A 215 24.83 10.28 12.36
CA GLU A 215 25.30 9.00 11.78
C GLU A 215 24.69 8.70 10.40
N LEU A 216 23.49 9.23 10.13
CA LEU A 216 22.88 9.14 8.81
C LEU A 216 23.47 10.23 7.89
N PRO A 217 24.09 9.87 6.75
CA PRO A 217 24.49 10.85 5.76
C PRO A 217 23.25 11.64 5.29
N PRO A 218 23.32 12.98 5.20
CA PRO A 218 22.16 13.79 4.83
C PRO A 218 21.50 13.37 3.49
N ASP A 219 22.31 13.04 2.48
CA ASP A 219 21.83 12.60 1.16
C ASP A 219 21.23 11.18 1.16
N ALA A 220 21.41 10.41 2.24
CA ALA A 220 20.81 9.09 2.39
C ALA A 220 19.43 9.14 3.08
N VAL A 221 19.05 10.29 3.64
CA VAL A 221 17.76 10.45 4.34
C VAL A 221 16.62 10.42 3.34
N HIS A 222 15.70 9.45 3.50
CA HIS A 222 14.52 9.34 2.65
C HIS A 222 13.34 10.17 3.18
N LEU A 223 13.16 10.21 4.49
CA LEU A 223 12.14 11.01 5.16
C LEU A 223 12.85 11.91 6.18
N PRO A 224 12.91 13.23 5.95
CA PRO A 224 13.48 14.17 6.88
C PRO A 224 12.73 14.15 8.21
N GLY A 225 13.46 14.29 9.32
CA GLY A 225 12.90 14.21 10.66
C GLY A 225 11.88 15.29 10.99
N VAL A 226 11.72 16.32 10.16
CA VAL A 226 10.66 17.33 10.32
C VAL A 226 9.25 16.71 10.28
N TYR A 227 9.06 15.59 9.57
CA TYR A 227 7.79 14.88 9.48
C TYR A 227 7.56 13.86 10.59
N VAL A 228 8.47 13.76 11.56
CA VAL A 228 8.46 12.71 12.59
C VAL A 228 8.37 13.37 13.95
N ASP A 229 7.47 12.91 14.81
CA ASP A 229 7.34 13.44 16.18
C ASP A 229 7.95 12.49 17.20
N ARG A 230 7.82 11.17 16.97
CA ARG A 230 8.23 10.13 17.91
C ARG A 230 8.93 9.00 17.18
N VAL A 231 10.00 8.49 17.77
CA VAL A 231 10.75 7.32 17.30
C VAL A 231 10.76 6.27 18.38
N VAL A 232 10.36 5.04 18.07
CA VAL A 232 10.41 3.90 18.99
C VAL A 232 11.15 2.73 18.35
N ALA A 233 11.82 1.91 19.16
CA ALA A 233 12.43 0.69 18.66
C ALA A 233 11.34 -0.33 18.27
N VAL A 234 11.56 -1.04 17.17
CA VAL A 234 10.75 -2.21 16.80
C VAL A 234 10.89 -3.30 17.87
N ASP A 235 9.80 -3.96 18.22
CA ASP A 235 9.85 -5.20 19.00
C ASP A 235 10.42 -6.32 18.11
N THR A 236 11.64 -6.75 18.42
CA THR A 236 12.38 -7.75 17.65
C THR A 236 11.87 -9.17 17.85
N SER A 237 10.95 -9.40 18.79
CA SER A 237 10.23 -10.68 18.93
C SER A 237 9.17 -10.87 17.86
N LEU A 238 8.74 -9.80 17.18
CA LEU A 238 7.78 -9.85 16.08
C LEU A 238 8.47 -10.24 14.77
N ASP A 239 8.08 -11.40 14.23
CA ASP A 239 8.64 -11.93 12.99
C ASP A 239 8.32 -11.04 11.76
N LYS A 240 9.32 -10.88 10.88
CA LYS A 240 9.11 -10.34 9.53
C LYS A 240 8.46 -11.40 8.64
N ARG A 241 7.14 -11.46 8.67
CA ARG A 241 6.37 -12.48 7.94
C ARG A 241 6.39 -12.24 6.43
N VAL A 242 6.57 -13.33 5.68
CA VAL A 242 6.36 -13.36 4.22
C VAL A 242 4.98 -13.93 3.96
N GLU A 243 4.08 -13.11 3.42
CA GLU A 243 2.68 -13.48 3.15
C GLU A 243 2.57 -14.70 2.22
N ARG A 244 3.27 -14.64 1.07
CA ARG A 244 3.33 -15.73 0.10
C ARG A 244 4.74 -16.29 0.02
N ARG A 245 5.03 -17.29 0.84
CA ARG A 245 6.34 -17.97 0.86
C ARG A 245 6.42 -19.04 -0.23
N THR A 246 7.03 -18.69 -1.36
CA THR A 246 7.34 -19.65 -2.43
C THR A 246 8.73 -20.25 -2.19
N VAL A 247 8.80 -21.58 -2.02
CA VAL A 247 10.07 -22.31 -1.92
C VAL A 247 10.23 -23.21 -3.14
N ARG A 248 11.47 -23.42 -3.59
CA ARG A 248 11.76 -24.45 -4.59
C ARG A 248 11.39 -25.82 -4.00
N PRO A 249 10.61 -26.67 -4.69
CA PRO A 249 10.42 -28.05 -4.28
C PRO A 249 11.79 -28.73 -4.14
N ARG A 250 12.01 -29.43 -3.03
CA ARG A 250 13.21 -30.25 -2.88
C ARG A 250 13.18 -31.33 -3.96
N PRO A 251 14.26 -31.51 -4.77
CA PRO A 251 14.34 -32.64 -5.67
C PRO A 251 14.13 -33.92 -4.87
N ALA A 252 13.17 -34.76 -5.27
CA ALA A 252 13.05 -36.10 -4.70
C ALA A 252 14.41 -36.78 -4.86
N GLY A 253 15.01 -37.19 -3.74
CA GLY A 253 16.39 -37.64 -3.71
C GLY A 253 16.64 -38.74 -4.74
N ALA A 254 17.75 -38.60 -5.47
CA ALA A 254 18.40 -39.77 -6.03
C ALA A 254 18.57 -40.79 -4.90
N GLY A 255 17.98 -41.97 -5.07
CA GLY A 255 18.16 -43.08 -4.14
C GLY A 255 19.66 -43.35 -3.91
N PRO A 256 20.02 -44.01 -2.81
CA PRO A 256 21.41 -44.30 -2.52
C PRO A 256 22.06 -44.96 -3.73
N ALA A 257 23.18 -44.40 -4.19
CA ALA A 257 23.94 -44.94 -5.31
C ALA A 257 24.24 -46.42 -5.02
N GLY A 258 23.56 -47.30 -5.75
CA GLY A 258 23.73 -48.74 -5.64
C GLY A 258 25.16 -49.14 -5.96
N ALA A 259 25.72 -49.96 -5.08
CA ALA A 259 27.01 -50.62 -5.22
C ALA A 259 27.13 -51.37 -6.55
N GLY A 260 28.37 -51.48 -7.04
CA GLY A 260 28.72 -52.02 -8.36
C GLY A 260 28.36 -53.50 -8.61
N PRO A 261 28.54 -53.98 -9.85
CA PRO A 261 28.03 -55.26 -10.27
C PRO A 261 28.95 -56.40 -9.79
N GLY A 262 28.45 -57.22 -8.88
CA GLY A 262 28.99 -58.55 -8.55
C GLY A 262 28.00 -59.62 -9.04
N GLY A 263 28.47 -60.52 -9.90
CA GLY A 263 27.62 -61.48 -10.62
C GLY A 263 27.13 -62.67 -9.81
N GLY A 264 26.18 -63.40 -10.41
CA GLY A 264 25.86 -64.78 -10.03
C GLY A 264 24.40 -65.21 -10.20
N GLY A 265 24.07 -65.76 -11.38
CA GLY A 265 23.27 -66.99 -11.58
C GLY A 265 21.79 -67.10 -11.15
N PRO A 266 21.01 -68.04 -11.74
CA PRO A 266 19.60 -67.82 -12.07
C PRO A 266 18.60 -68.72 -11.31
N ALA A 267 17.31 -68.36 -11.32
CA ALA A 267 16.17 -69.21 -11.72
C ALA A 267 14.80 -68.66 -11.27
N GLY A 268 13.82 -68.70 -12.20
CA GLY A 268 12.47 -69.21 -11.89
C GLY A 268 11.31 -68.21 -11.77
N GLY A 269 10.36 -68.30 -12.71
CA GLY A 269 8.93 -68.10 -12.43
C GLY A 269 8.26 -66.86 -13.03
N ALA A 270 7.41 -67.08 -14.04
CA ALA A 270 6.32 -66.20 -14.47
C ALA A 270 4.97 -66.85 -14.06
N PRO A 271 3.76 -66.30 -14.32
CA PRO A 271 3.37 -64.97 -14.85
C PRO A 271 2.14 -64.32 -14.12
N ALA A 272 1.68 -63.17 -14.64
CA ALA A 272 0.27 -62.77 -14.89
C ALA A 272 -0.28 -61.48 -14.21
N GLY A 273 -1.07 -60.72 -14.99
CA GLY A 273 -2.05 -59.69 -14.59
C GLY A 273 -1.60 -58.25 -14.89
N ASP A 274 -1.91 -57.59 -16.00
CA ASP A 274 -3.19 -57.08 -16.57
C ASP A 274 -3.30 -55.54 -16.43
N ALA A 275 -3.73 -54.93 -17.55
CA ALA A 275 -4.29 -53.61 -17.82
C ALA A 275 -3.90 -52.37 -16.98
N SER A 276 -3.42 -51.33 -17.66
CA SER A 276 -4.33 -50.28 -18.18
C SER A 276 -3.56 -49.13 -18.85
N ALA A 277 -4.15 -48.64 -19.94
CA ALA A 277 -3.64 -47.60 -20.80
C ALA A 277 -4.16 -46.21 -20.39
N SER A 278 -3.28 -45.21 -20.42
CA SER A 278 -3.59 -43.79 -20.59
C SER A 278 -2.36 -43.17 -21.27
N GLY A 279 -2.41 -42.76 -22.54
CA GLY A 279 -3.24 -41.66 -23.03
C GLY A 279 -2.40 -40.38 -23.04
N ALA A 280 -1.34 -40.36 -23.85
CA ALA A 280 -0.49 -39.19 -24.06
C ALA A 280 -1.03 -38.37 -25.24
N SER A 281 -1.45 -37.13 -24.99
CA SER A 281 -1.64 -36.12 -26.04
C SER A 281 -0.67 -34.97 -25.81
N ALA A 282 0.36 -34.93 -26.64
CA ALA A 282 1.20 -33.76 -26.84
C ALA A 282 0.44 -32.74 -27.70
N GLY A 283 0.38 -31.50 -27.24
CA GLY A 283 -0.10 -30.35 -27.99
C GLY A 283 0.74 -29.16 -27.58
N GLY A 284 1.80 -28.91 -28.34
CA GLY A 284 2.53 -27.66 -28.28
C GLY A 284 1.80 -26.63 -29.14
N ASP A 285 1.79 -25.38 -28.69
CA ASP A 285 1.67 -24.24 -29.59
C ASP A 285 2.45 -23.07 -29.00
N GLY A 286 3.55 -22.77 -29.67
CA GLY A 286 4.20 -21.47 -29.57
C GLY A 286 3.42 -20.47 -30.39
N HIS A 287 3.20 -19.28 -29.83
CA HIS A 287 2.94 -18.10 -30.64
C HIS A 287 3.82 -16.93 -30.20
N THR A 288 4.62 -16.53 -31.18
CA THR A 288 5.59 -15.46 -31.20
C THR A 288 4.93 -14.10 -31.16
N ARG A 289 5.60 -13.15 -30.50
CA ARG A 289 5.30 -11.72 -30.48
C ARG A 289 5.47 -11.12 -31.87
N THR A 290 4.54 -10.29 -32.31
CA THR A 290 4.74 -9.33 -33.39
C THR A 290 4.43 -7.92 -32.90
N ALA A 291 5.40 -7.04 -33.11
CA ALA A 291 5.34 -5.61 -32.87
C ALA A 291 4.66 -4.90 -34.05
N ALA A 292 3.90 -3.85 -33.77
CA ALA A 292 3.37 -2.94 -34.79
C ALA A 292 3.98 -1.54 -34.59
N THR A 293 4.64 -1.05 -35.64
CA THR A 293 5.19 0.29 -35.81
C THR A 293 4.22 1.11 -36.69
N PRO A 294 4.11 2.45 -36.53
CA PRO A 294 3.03 3.24 -37.14
C PRO A 294 3.30 3.64 -38.59
N ALA A 295 2.22 3.88 -39.35
CA ALA A 295 2.27 4.43 -40.70
C ALA A 295 1.99 5.95 -40.70
N ALA A 296 2.75 6.65 -41.54
CA ALA A 296 2.72 8.10 -41.75
C ALA A 296 2.07 8.48 -43.09
N GLY A 297 1.67 9.76 -43.20
CA GLY A 297 1.34 10.48 -44.44
C GLY A 297 -0.12 10.96 -44.48
N THR A 298 -0.49 12.19 -44.89
CA THR A 298 0.24 13.33 -45.48
C THR A 298 -0.71 14.54 -45.47
N THR A 299 -0.21 15.75 -45.18
CA THR A 299 -0.86 17.07 -45.40
C THR A 299 -0.65 17.54 -46.86
N PRO A 300 -1.35 18.57 -47.40
CA PRO A 300 -0.91 19.97 -47.18
C PRO A 300 -1.97 21.11 -47.22
N ALA A 301 -1.50 22.29 -46.78
CA ALA A 301 -1.87 23.67 -47.16
C ALA A 301 -3.21 24.27 -46.64
N THR A 302 -3.33 25.53 -46.20
CA THR A 302 -2.49 26.75 -46.31
C THR A 302 -2.93 27.81 -45.29
N ALA A 303 -1.94 28.63 -44.89
CA ALA A 303 -1.95 29.96 -44.27
C ALA A 303 -3.27 30.76 -44.16
N ASP A 304 -3.47 31.41 -43.02
CA ASP A 304 -3.52 32.88 -43.05
C ASP A 304 -2.98 33.50 -41.76
N THR A 305 -2.27 34.60 -41.94
CA THR A 305 -1.53 35.38 -40.94
C THR A 305 -2.28 36.67 -40.66
N ASP A 306 -2.48 37.00 -39.39
CA ASP A 306 -2.56 38.37 -38.85
C ASP A 306 -2.40 38.24 -37.33
N GLY A 307 -1.54 38.96 -36.60
CA GLY A 307 -1.01 40.29 -36.86
C GLY A 307 -1.57 41.28 -35.86
N SER A 308 -1.26 41.15 -34.56
CA SER A 308 -1.20 42.34 -33.68
C SER A 308 -0.38 42.08 -32.41
N THR A 309 0.78 42.71 -32.39
CA THR A 309 1.63 43.01 -31.25
C THR A 309 1.09 44.25 -30.54
N THR A 310 1.00 44.23 -29.22
CA THR A 310 1.14 45.43 -28.38
C THR A 310 1.96 45.08 -27.15
N ALA A 311 2.99 45.90 -26.91
CA ALA A 311 4.00 45.76 -25.89
C ALA A 311 3.81 46.82 -24.77
N ALA A 312 4.26 46.45 -23.57
CA ALA A 312 4.71 47.27 -22.43
C ALA A 312 3.64 48.19 -21.74
N ALA A 313 3.66 48.47 -20.43
CA ALA A 313 4.73 48.50 -19.41
C ALA A 313 4.10 48.52 -17.98
N PRO A 314 4.88 48.63 -16.87
CA PRO A 314 4.61 48.00 -15.58
C PRO A 314 3.89 48.89 -14.57
N ARG A 315 3.33 48.29 -13.50
CA ARG A 315 2.93 49.01 -12.29
C ARG A 315 3.79 48.61 -11.10
N THR A 316 4.19 49.66 -10.41
CA THR A 316 5.16 49.82 -9.35
C THR A 316 4.78 49.13 -8.05
N ALA A 317 5.81 48.67 -7.35
CA ALA A 317 5.80 48.37 -5.93
C ALA A 317 5.52 49.64 -5.10
N THR A 318 4.79 49.47 -4.01
CA THR A 318 4.84 50.34 -2.83
C THR A 318 4.92 49.41 -1.63
N GLU A 319 6.10 49.37 -1.03
CA GLU A 319 6.30 49.10 0.39
C GLU A 319 5.71 50.28 1.18
N GLU A 320 5.00 50.01 2.28
CA GLU A 320 5.02 50.86 3.48
C GLU A 320 4.43 50.11 4.69
N ASN A 321 5.23 50.12 5.76
CA ASN A 321 5.02 49.75 7.17
C ASN A 321 4.80 48.29 7.59
#